data_AF-A0A8C5IMH5-F1
#
_entry.id   AF-A0A8C5IMH5-F1
#
_cell.length_a   1.000
_cell.length_b   1.000
_cell.length_c   1.000
_cell.angle_alpha   90.00
_cell.angle_beta   90.00
_cell.angle_gamma   90.00
#
_symmetry.space_group_name_H-M   'P 1'
#
loop_
_entity.id
_entity.type
_entity.pdbx_description
1 polymer ?
#
loop_
_entity_poly.entity_id
_entity_poly.type
_entity_poly.pdbx_seq_one_letter_code
_entity_poly.pdbx_strand_id
1 'polypeptide(L)'
;FSLIFCCFSSHWRKVSADDDFSLPEDDEDLSKALQTIEEQAEDEFLSVLNSEKLISDIPQAMDDFFCNFLVRLGMSRTLDCFQTEWYELIERGELSADEAGLVPDVYTRNEQLETENLSLKKDLENYRQTVNKVEEALLKMEKERDFHRMHHKRVLQEKNRLVCDLKRLKAHYASYEPMLKQMSEKYQNSLTQKMLTSLERDKAMGQVTGLQAALNSLESGYAKQLSEAKGKIFPSPGSDWLCLVVFFFC
;
A
#
# COMPACT_ATOMS: atom_id res chain seq x y z
N PHE A 1 -28.66 -28.84 -10.78
CA PHE A 1 -28.28 -27.50 -11.24
C PHE A 1 -28.83 -26.34 -10.39
N SER A 2 -30.01 -26.45 -9.75
CA SER A 2 -30.55 -25.36 -8.89
C SER A 2 -29.81 -25.10 -7.56
N LEU A 3 -29.09 -26.08 -7.00
CA LEU A 3 -28.44 -25.92 -5.70
C LEU A 3 -27.10 -25.14 -5.75
N ILE A 4 -26.44 -25.11 -6.92
CA ILE A 4 -25.15 -24.41 -7.09
C ILE A 4 -25.37 -22.89 -7.22
N PHE A 5 -26.51 -22.48 -7.80
CA PHE A 5 -26.83 -21.06 -7.95
C PHE A 5 -27.25 -20.39 -6.62
N CYS A 6 -27.86 -21.15 -5.71
CA CYS A 6 -28.31 -20.62 -4.42
C CYS A 6 -27.15 -20.37 -3.44
N CYS A 7 -26.00 -21.07 -3.60
CA CYS A 7 -24.86 -20.90 -2.70
C CYS A 7 -24.00 -19.67 -3.04
N PHE A 8 -24.00 -19.22 -4.31
CA PHE A 8 -23.16 -18.10 -4.74
C PHE A 8 -23.81 -16.72 -4.53
N SER A 9 -25.12 -16.67 -4.28
CA SER A 9 -25.87 -15.43 -4.04
C SER A 9 -25.72 -14.91 -2.59
N SER A 10 -25.30 -15.77 -1.65
CA SER A 10 -25.33 -15.48 -0.21
C SER A 10 -24.04 -14.84 0.35
N HIS A 11 -22.94 -14.79 -0.41
CA HIS A 11 -21.63 -14.40 0.13
C HIS A 11 -21.19 -12.97 -0.17
N TRP A 12 -21.90 -12.22 -1.03
CA TRP A 12 -21.64 -10.79 -1.23
C TRP A 12 -22.41 -9.94 -0.21
N ARG A 13 -22.18 -10.24 1.07
CA ARG A 13 -22.62 -9.40 2.18
C ARG A 13 -21.75 -8.14 2.17
N LYS A 14 -22.34 -7.04 1.69
CA LYS A 14 -22.00 -5.63 1.93
C LYS A 14 -20.64 -5.40 2.62
N VAL A 15 -19.60 -5.20 1.83
CA VAL A 15 -18.46 -4.41 2.30
C VAL A 15 -18.91 -2.95 2.22
N SER A 16 -18.92 -2.30 3.39
CA SER A 16 -19.30 -0.90 3.60
C SER A 16 -18.60 0.02 2.59
N ALA A 17 -19.30 1.04 2.11
CA ALA A 17 -18.81 1.97 1.09
C ALA A 17 -18.07 3.19 1.67
N ASP A 18 -17.88 3.26 2.99
CA ASP A 18 -17.25 4.38 3.68
C ASP A 18 -16.23 3.83 4.70
N ASP A 19 -15.03 3.51 4.24
CA ASP A 19 -13.84 3.48 5.09
C ASP A 19 -12.97 4.68 4.67
N ASP A 20 -13.42 5.86 5.06
CA ASP A 20 -12.55 7.04 5.18
C ASP A 20 -11.68 6.83 6.42
N PHE A 21 -10.60 6.07 6.26
CA PHE A 21 -9.60 5.86 7.30
C PHE A 21 -8.68 7.08 7.35
N SER A 22 -9.22 8.19 7.84
CA SER A 22 -8.43 9.33 8.30
C SER A 22 -8.01 9.05 9.74
N LEU A 23 -6.77 8.59 9.93
CA LEU A 23 -6.15 8.46 11.26
C LEU A 23 -5.86 9.87 11.80
N PRO A 24 -6.31 10.22 13.03
CA PRO A 24 -5.82 11.42 13.70
C PRO A 24 -4.38 11.18 14.16
N GLU A 25 -3.44 12.00 13.67
CA GLU A 25 -2.08 12.08 14.20
C GLU A 25 -2.15 12.85 15.53
N ASP A 26 -2.01 12.12 16.66
CA ASP A 26 -1.94 12.67 18.01
C ASP A 26 -0.55 13.33 18.23
N ASP A 27 -0.45 14.62 17.92
CA ASP A 27 0.75 15.44 18.09
C ASP A 27 1.01 15.88 19.57
N GLU A 28 0.15 15.51 20.51
CA GLU A 28 0.22 15.98 21.90
C GLU A 28 1.44 15.44 22.68
N ASP A 29 1.91 14.23 22.36
CA ASP A 29 2.98 13.56 23.13
C ASP A 29 4.37 14.14 22.82
N LEU A 30 4.60 14.57 21.57
CA LEU A 30 5.87 15.16 21.15
C LEU A 30 6.07 16.56 21.75
N SER A 31 5.00 17.35 21.85
CA SER A 31 5.06 18.71 22.39
C SER A 31 5.40 18.74 23.89
N LYS A 32 4.87 17.78 24.66
CA LYS A 32 5.19 17.65 26.09
C LYS A 32 6.63 17.22 26.35
N ALA A 33 7.18 16.36 25.50
CA ALA A 33 8.56 15.90 25.62
C ALA A 33 9.58 17.02 25.32
N LEU A 34 9.26 17.94 24.41
CA LEU A 34 10.12 19.09 24.11
C LEU A 34 10.14 20.12 25.25
N GLN A 35 8.99 20.39 25.87
CA GLN A 35 8.88 21.36 26.96
C GLN A 35 9.66 20.92 28.21
N THR A 36 9.65 19.63 28.56
CA THR A 36 10.39 19.11 29.71
C THR A 36 11.90 19.11 29.51
N ILE A 37 12.40 19.05 28.27
CA ILE A 37 13.84 19.14 27.97
C ILE A 37 14.32 20.59 28.11
N GLU A 38 13.51 21.57 27.68
CA GLU A 38 13.82 23.00 27.80
C GLU A 38 13.88 23.44 29.27
N GLU A 39 12.90 23.06 30.09
CA GLU A 39 12.87 23.37 31.53
C GLU A 39 14.05 22.74 32.30
N GLN A 40 14.50 21.54 31.93
CA GLN A 40 15.66 20.90 32.56
C GLN A 40 17.00 21.55 32.19
N ALA A 41 17.12 22.08 30.97
CA ALA A 41 18.35 22.74 30.52
C ALA A 41 18.57 24.11 31.20
N GLU A 42 17.49 24.83 31.51
CA GLU A 42 17.54 26.14 32.18
C GLU A 42 17.96 26.02 33.65
N ASP A 43 17.44 25.02 34.38
CA ASP A 43 17.76 24.80 35.79
C ASP A 43 19.21 24.32 36.00
N GLU A 44 19.74 23.52 35.09
CA GLU A 44 21.11 23.01 35.18
C GLU A 44 22.14 24.13 34.93
N PHE A 45 21.86 25.03 33.97
CA PHE A 45 22.70 26.18 33.63
C PHE A 45 22.78 27.23 34.75
N LEU A 46 21.66 27.52 35.42
CA LEU A 46 21.61 28.49 36.53
C LEU A 46 22.35 28.01 37.79
N SER A 47 22.46 26.69 38.00
CA SER A 47 23.18 26.13 39.15
C SER A 47 24.70 26.19 38.99
N VAL A 48 25.21 25.99 37.76
CA VAL A 48 26.65 26.02 37.43
C VAL A 48 27.23 27.42 37.60
N LEU A 49 26.53 28.44 37.09
CA LEU A 49 26.97 29.84 37.15
C LEU A 49 27.08 30.39 38.58
N ASN A 50 26.25 29.91 39.51
CA ASN A 50 26.29 30.35 40.90
C ASN A 50 27.42 29.68 41.71
N SER A 51 27.91 28.52 41.29
CA SER A 51 28.97 27.80 42.01
C SER A 51 30.37 28.29 41.63
N GLU A 52 30.59 28.73 40.39
CA GLU A 52 31.91 29.23 39.93
C GLU A 52 32.27 30.60 40.55
N LYS A 53 31.26 31.43 40.86
CA LYS A 53 31.46 32.79 41.36
C LYS A 53 31.98 32.88 42.81
N LEU A 54 31.86 31.83 43.61
CA LEU A 54 32.15 31.88 45.06
C LEU A 54 33.56 31.41 45.46
N ILE A 55 34.38 30.87 44.55
CA ILE A 55 35.65 30.19 44.89
C ILE A 55 36.90 31.08 44.61
N SER A 56 36.75 32.22 43.94
CA SER A 56 37.86 32.95 43.27
C SER A 56 38.73 33.87 44.14
N ASP A 57 38.32 34.29 45.34
CA ASP A 57 38.80 35.57 45.89
C ASP A 57 39.85 35.47 47.04
N ILE A 58 40.52 34.33 47.24
CA ILE A 58 41.62 34.23 48.23
C ILE A 58 42.97 34.48 47.53
N PRO A 59 43.71 35.55 47.85
CA PRO A 59 45.00 35.84 47.23
C PRO A 59 46.03 34.75 47.56
N GLN A 60 46.71 34.26 46.53
CA GLN A 60 47.78 33.27 46.68
C GLN A 60 49.05 33.92 47.27
N ALA A 61 49.81 33.19 48.07
CA ALA A 61 51.13 33.63 48.54
C ALA A 61 52.14 33.67 47.38
N MET A 62 53.07 34.64 47.42
CA MET A 62 54.02 34.86 46.32
C MET A 62 54.97 33.68 46.07
N ASP A 63 55.38 32.98 47.12
CA ASP A 63 56.25 31.80 47.06
C ASP A 63 55.56 30.60 46.37
N ASP A 64 54.31 30.33 46.71
CA ASP A 64 53.49 29.32 46.03
C ASP A 64 53.31 29.66 44.53
N PHE A 65 53.14 30.94 44.20
CA PHE A 65 53.04 31.38 42.80
C PHE A 65 54.32 31.14 42.01
N PHE A 66 55.48 31.51 42.55
CA PHE A 66 56.75 31.26 41.88
C PHE A 66 57.03 29.76 41.75
N CYS A 67 56.71 28.96 42.76
CA CYS A 67 56.82 27.51 42.68
C CYS A 67 55.94 26.96 41.56
N ASN A 68 54.64 27.30 41.54
CA ASN A 68 53.71 26.87 40.50
C ASN A 68 54.14 27.34 39.10
N PHE A 69 54.65 28.58 38.99
CA PHE A 69 55.15 29.13 37.74
C PHE A 69 56.36 28.35 37.20
N LEU A 70 57.35 28.08 38.05
CA LEU A 70 58.55 27.33 37.67
C LEU A 70 58.24 25.87 37.34
N VAL A 71 57.28 25.25 38.05
CA VAL A 71 56.75 23.92 37.72
C VAL A 71 56.07 23.94 36.36
N ARG A 72 55.18 24.90 36.10
CA ARG A 72 54.45 25.02 34.83
C ARG A 72 55.37 25.22 33.63
N LEU A 73 56.48 25.94 33.81
CA LEU A 73 57.51 26.11 32.77
C LEU A 73 58.52 24.95 32.69
N GLY A 74 58.43 23.94 33.56
CA GLY A 74 59.33 22.80 33.58
C GLY A 74 60.76 23.13 34.05
N MET A 75 60.94 24.22 34.81
CA MET A 75 62.24 24.72 35.27
C MET A 75 62.66 24.10 36.61
N SER A 76 62.77 22.77 36.68
CA SER A 76 63.00 22.04 37.95
C SER A 76 64.28 22.44 38.68
N ARG A 77 65.39 22.63 37.99
CA ARG A 77 66.66 23.06 38.62
C ARG A 77 66.55 24.46 39.25
N THR A 78 65.83 25.37 38.59
CA THR A 78 65.61 26.73 39.10
C THR A 78 64.67 26.72 40.29
N LEU A 79 63.66 25.84 40.26
CA LEU A 79 62.77 25.60 41.40
C LEU A 79 63.54 25.11 42.63
N ASP A 80 64.41 24.11 42.48
CA ASP A 80 65.19 23.55 43.58
C ASP A 80 66.11 24.61 44.22
N CYS A 81 66.79 25.41 43.40
CA CYS A 81 67.61 26.53 43.88
C CYS A 81 66.76 27.60 44.58
N PHE A 82 65.64 28.01 43.97
CA PHE A 82 64.74 29.02 44.54
C PHE A 82 64.19 28.59 45.90
N GLN A 83 63.69 27.35 46.03
CA GLN A 83 63.16 26.84 47.29
C GLN A 83 64.24 26.81 48.38
N THR A 84 65.45 26.34 48.04
CA THR A 84 66.56 26.28 49.00
C THR A 84 66.93 27.67 49.51
N GLU A 85 67.14 28.63 48.61
CA GLU A 85 67.49 30.01 48.97
C GLU A 85 66.36 30.70 49.75
N TRP A 86 65.11 30.49 49.35
CA TRP A 86 63.94 31.10 49.98
C TRP A 86 63.74 30.65 51.43
N TYR A 87 63.83 29.34 51.70
CA TYR A 87 63.72 28.82 53.07
C TYR A 87 64.94 29.17 53.94
N GLU A 88 66.15 29.22 53.36
CA GLU A 88 67.34 29.67 54.09
C GLU A 88 67.22 31.14 54.55
N LEU A 89 66.65 32.02 53.72
CA LEU A 89 66.42 33.43 54.07
C LEU A 89 65.38 33.61 55.18
N ILE A 90 64.35 32.76 55.19
CA ILE A 90 63.35 32.72 56.25
C ILE A 90 63.97 32.24 57.57
N GLU A 91 64.79 31.18 57.54
CA GLU A 91 65.43 30.62 58.74
C GLU A 91 66.44 31.60 59.37
N ARG A 92 67.14 32.38 58.54
CA ARG A 92 68.05 33.45 58.98
C ARG A 92 67.32 34.68 59.52
N GLY A 93 66.00 34.77 59.34
CA GLY A 93 65.18 35.91 59.76
C GLY A 93 65.41 37.18 58.92
N GLU A 94 66.02 37.05 57.75
CA GLU A 94 66.24 38.16 56.80
C GLU A 94 64.99 38.46 55.97
N LEU A 95 64.05 37.50 55.91
CA LEU A 95 62.76 37.63 55.25
C LEU A 95 61.69 37.06 56.18
N SER A 96 60.73 37.88 56.61
CA SER A 96 59.59 37.36 57.37
C SER A 96 58.55 36.77 56.42
N ALA A 97 57.86 35.69 56.84
CA ALA A 97 56.84 35.03 56.02
C ALA A 97 55.67 35.98 55.64
N ASP A 98 55.46 37.05 56.41
CA ASP A 98 54.42 38.08 56.17
C ASP A 98 54.89 39.17 55.17
N GLU A 99 56.21 39.38 55.03
CA GLU A 99 56.81 40.31 54.06
C GLU A 99 56.94 39.72 52.65
N ALA A 100 56.77 38.42 52.49
CA ALA A 100 56.78 37.73 51.20
C ALA A 100 55.71 38.27 50.23
N GLY A 101 54.66 38.91 50.75
CA GLY A 101 53.60 39.54 49.96
C GLY A 101 52.62 38.54 49.34
N LEU A 102 51.53 39.09 48.82
CA LEU A 102 50.49 38.34 48.10
C LEU A 102 50.63 38.58 46.60
N VAL A 103 50.23 37.60 45.81
CA VAL A 103 50.17 37.73 44.36
C VAL A 103 49.22 38.86 43.99
N PRO A 104 49.63 39.81 43.12
CA PRO A 104 48.72 40.84 42.64
C PRO A 104 47.50 40.21 41.95
N ASP A 105 46.30 40.63 42.36
CA ASP A 105 45.01 40.11 41.88
C ASP A 105 44.89 40.01 40.34
N VAL A 106 45.60 40.87 39.61
CA VAL A 106 45.62 40.88 38.14
C VAL A 106 46.12 39.55 37.55
N TYR A 107 47.13 38.91 38.17
CA TYR A 107 47.68 37.64 37.68
C TYR A 107 46.74 36.48 37.92
N THR A 108 46.18 36.37 39.13
CA THR A 108 45.18 35.36 39.48
C THR A 108 43.95 35.49 38.59
N ARG A 109 43.48 36.73 38.37
CA ARG A 109 42.37 37.00 37.47
C ARG A 109 42.67 36.62 36.02
N ASN A 110 43.89 36.86 35.52
CA ASN A 110 44.24 36.48 34.16
C ASN A 110 44.29 34.96 33.99
N GLU A 111 44.83 34.23 34.96
CA GLU A 111 44.84 32.76 34.96
C GLU A 111 43.42 32.16 34.99
N GLN A 112 42.53 32.74 35.79
CA GLN A 112 41.11 32.37 35.80
C GLN A 112 40.46 32.62 34.44
N LEU A 113 40.67 33.81 33.85
CA LEU A 113 40.15 34.15 32.53
C LEU A 113 40.71 33.25 31.42
N GLU A 114 41.98 32.83 31.50
CA GLU A 114 42.58 31.88 30.56
C GLU A 114 41.92 30.50 30.66
N THR A 115 41.65 30.04 31.89
CA THR A 115 40.96 28.78 32.17
C THR A 115 39.53 28.80 31.65
N GLU A 116 38.79 29.89 31.91
CA GLU A 116 37.43 30.11 31.40
C GLU A 116 37.41 30.20 29.87
N ASN A 117 38.39 30.88 29.26
CA ASN A 117 38.49 30.92 27.80
C ASN A 117 38.75 29.52 27.20
N LEU A 118 39.53 28.69 27.89
CA LEU A 118 39.81 27.33 27.44
C LEU A 118 38.56 26.43 27.56
N SER A 119 37.82 26.52 28.67
CA SER A 119 36.56 25.78 28.84
C SER A 119 35.52 26.21 27.80
N LEU A 120 35.30 27.51 27.64
CA LEU A 120 34.37 28.05 26.65
C LEU A 120 34.72 27.63 25.22
N LYS A 121 36.00 27.62 24.85
CA LYS A 121 36.43 27.13 23.53
C LYS A 121 36.14 25.64 23.33
N LYS A 122 36.33 24.84 24.37
CA LYS A 122 36.02 23.40 24.33
C LYS A 122 34.52 23.18 24.17
N ASP A 123 33.71 23.93 24.92
CA ASP A 123 32.25 23.82 24.85
C ASP A 123 31.72 24.27 23.50
N LEU A 124 32.24 25.36 22.93
CA LEU A 124 31.92 25.78 21.57
C LEU A 124 32.19 24.69 20.52
N GLU A 125 33.32 23.99 20.62
CA GLU A 125 33.62 22.87 19.71
C GLU A 125 32.68 21.68 19.93
N ASN A 126 32.33 21.37 21.18
CA ASN A 126 31.36 20.31 21.50
C ASN A 126 29.97 20.64 20.94
N TYR A 127 29.50 21.88 21.11
CA TYR A 127 28.24 22.34 20.54
C TYR A 127 28.27 22.29 19.02
N ARG A 128 29.35 22.74 18.39
CA ARG A 128 29.51 22.66 16.93
C ARG A 128 29.39 21.22 16.42
N GLN A 129 30.04 20.27 17.09
CA GLN A 129 29.94 18.84 16.74
C GLN A 129 28.54 18.28 16.95
N THR A 130 27.85 18.73 18.00
CA THR A 130 26.47 18.31 18.29
C THR A 130 25.50 18.83 17.24
N VAL A 131 25.61 20.11 16.88
CA VAL A 131 24.81 20.73 15.82
C VAL A 131 25.01 19.99 14.51
N ASN A 132 26.25 19.74 14.09
CA ASN A 132 26.53 19.00 12.85
C ASN A 132 25.87 17.61 12.85
N LYS A 133 25.93 16.87 13.96
CA LYS A 133 25.28 15.54 14.08
C LYS A 133 23.75 15.64 13.98
N VAL A 134 23.16 16.66 14.59
CA VAL A 134 21.71 16.90 14.52
C VAL A 134 21.29 17.27 13.11
N GLU A 135 22.05 18.13 12.42
CA GLU A 135 21.80 18.49 11.02
C GLU A 135 21.87 17.26 10.09
N GLU A 136 22.88 16.40 10.25
CA GLU A 136 22.99 15.14 9.51
C GLU A 136 21.81 14.19 9.76
N ALA A 137 21.40 14.05 11.02
CA ALA A 137 20.25 13.23 11.40
C ALA A 137 18.93 13.78 10.83
N LEU A 138 18.74 15.10 10.90
CA LEU A 138 17.58 15.80 10.34
C LEU A 138 17.50 15.57 8.83
N LEU A 139 18.59 15.78 8.10
CA LEU A 139 18.64 15.54 6.64
C LEU A 139 18.31 14.08 6.29
N LYS A 140 18.69 13.11 7.12
CA LYS A 140 18.33 11.70 6.93
C LYS A 140 16.83 11.48 7.14
N MET A 141 16.25 12.07 8.19
CA MET A 141 14.81 11.97 8.47
C MET A 141 13.96 12.62 7.37
N GLU A 142 14.38 13.79 6.86
CA GLU A 142 13.69 14.46 5.76
C GLU A 142 13.66 13.60 4.49
N LYS A 143 14.78 12.96 4.16
CA LYS A 143 14.85 12.03 3.02
C LYS A 143 13.93 10.83 3.18
N GLU A 144 13.86 10.24 4.37
CA GLU A 144 12.96 9.11 4.64
C GLU A 144 11.49 9.53 4.58
N ARG A 145 11.13 10.67 5.20
CA ARG A 145 9.80 11.27 5.09
C ARG A 145 9.41 11.49 3.63
N ASP A 146 10.31 12.06 2.83
CA ASP A 146 10.06 12.34 1.41
C ASP A 146 9.95 11.04 0.58
N PHE A 147 10.74 10.03 0.91
CA PHE A 147 10.63 8.68 0.33
C PHE A 147 9.25 8.08 0.61
N HIS A 148 8.80 8.08 1.87
CA HIS A 148 7.47 7.59 2.24
C HIS A 148 6.35 8.39 1.56
N ARG A 149 6.45 9.72 1.53
CA ARG A 149 5.47 10.59 0.87
C ARG A 149 5.39 10.31 -0.63
N MET A 150 6.52 10.13 -1.30
CA MET A 150 6.57 9.79 -2.73
C MET A 150 6.02 8.38 -2.98
N HIS A 151 6.38 7.41 -2.14
CA HIS A 151 5.92 6.03 -2.23
C HIS A 151 4.40 5.94 -2.04
N HIS A 152 3.85 6.60 -1.02
CA HIS A 152 2.42 6.66 -0.76
C HIS A 152 1.66 7.25 -1.96
N LYS A 153 2.15 8.36 -2.54
CA LYS A 153 1.57 8.94 -3.77
C LYS A 153 1.56 7.95 -4.93
N ARG A 154 2.66 7.20 -5.15
CA ARG A 154 2.73 6.17 -6.19
C ARG A 154 1.70 5.07 -5.96
N VAL A 155 1.66 4.51 -4.75
CA VAL A 155 0.73 3.44 -4.39
C VAL A 155 -0.72 3.89 -4.53
N LEU A 156 -1.04 5.14 -4.15
CA LEU A 156 -2.38 5.71 -4.37
C LEU A 156 -2.75 5.80 -5.86
N GLN A 157 -1.81 6.18 -6.73
CA GLN A 157 -2.05 6.21 -8.18
C GLN A 157 -2.33 4.81 -8.72
N GLU A 158 -1.53 3.81 -8.32
CA GLU A 158 -1.73 2.41 -8.71
C GLU A 158 -3.07 1.86 -8.20
N LYS A 159 -3.40 2.11 -6.92
CA LYS A 159 -4.70 1.77 -6.33
C LYS A 159 -5.84 2.37 -7.14
N ASN A 160 -5.76 3.66 -7.49
CA ASN A 160 -6.82 4.33 -8.25
C ASN A 160 -6.97 3.77 -9.66
N ARG A 161 -5.88 3.40 -10.33
CA ARG A 161 -5.91 2.69 -11.61
C ARG A 161 -6.62 1.34 -11.48
N LEU A 162 -6.26 0.53 -10.49
CA LEU A 162 -6.89 -0.77 -10.24
C LEU A 162 -8.38 -0.64 -9.90
N VAL A 163 -8.76 0.37 -9.12
CA VAL A 163 -10.17 0.68 -8.82
C VAL A 163 -10.94 0.99 -10.11
N CYS A 164 -10.36 1.75 -11.03
CA CYS A 164 -11.00 2.04 -12.32
C CYS A 164 -11.16 0.76 -13.17
N ASP A 165 -10.12 -0.08 -13.22
CA ASP A 165 -10.17 -1.35 -13.94
C ASP A 165 -11.22 -2.30 -13.36
N LEU A 166 -11.33 -2.37 -12.03
CA LEU A 166 -12.36 -3.17 -11.35
C LEU A 166 -13.77 -2.66 -11.66
N LYS A 167 -13.99 -1.34 -11.66
CA LYS A 167 -15.29 -0.74 -12.02
C LYS A 167 -15.66 -1.09 -13.47
N ARG A 168 -14.73 -0.95 -14.40
CA ARG A 168 -14.93 -1.33 -15.81
C ARG A 168 -15.25 -2.81 -15.96
N LEU A 169 -14.54 -3.67 -15.26
CA LEU A 169 -14.77 -5.11 -15.27
C LEU A 169 -16.16 -5.46 -14.74
N LYS A 170 -16.56 -4.88 -13.60
CA LYS A 170 -17.91 -5.06 -13.03
C LYS A 170 -19.01 -4.63 -14.01
N ALA A 171 -18.84 -3.49 -14.67
CA ALA A 171 -19.80 -3.01 -15.67
C ALA A 171 -19.93 -3.99 -16.86
N HIS A 172 -18.81 -4.54 -17.33
CA HIS A 172 -18.81 -5.54 -18.39
C HIS A 172 -19.51 -6.85 -17.96
N TYR A 173 -19.28 -7.34 -16.75
CA TYR A 173 -20.00 -8.51 -16.23
C TYR A 173 -21.51 -8.27 -16.07
N ALA A 174 -21.90 -7.09 -15.58
CA ALA A 174 -23.31 -6.72 -15.51
C ALA A 174 -23.99 -6.71 -16.90
N SER A 175 -23.25 -6.43 -17.97
CA SER A 175 -23.76 -6.48 -19.34
C SER A 175 -23.97 -7.90 -19.88
N TYR A 176 -23.27 -8.90 -19.35
CA TYR A 176 -23.46 -10.30 -19.79
C TYR A 176 -24.78 -10.90 -19.31
N GLU A 177 -25.27 -10.50 -18.14
CA GLU A 177 -26.54 -10.97 -17.57
C GLU A 177 -27.73 -10.84 -18.55
N PRO A 178 -28.04 -9.64 -19.11
CA PRO A 178 -29.12 -9.52 -20.09
C PRO A 178 -28.83 -10.22 -21.43
N MET A 179 -27.57 -10.28 -21.87
CA MET A 179 -27.19 -10.96 -23.11
C MET A 179 -27.44 -12.47 -23.02
N LEU A 180 -27.06 -13.10 -21.91
CA LEU A 180 -27.32 -14.52 -21.64
C LEU A 180 -28.82 -14.78 -21.53
N LYS A 181 -29.56 -13.90 -20.85
CA LYS A 181 -31.03 -14.00 -20.74
C LYS A 181 -31.68 -13.95 -22.12
N GLN A 182 -31.27 -13.01 -22.99
CA GLN A 182 -31.80 -12.88 -24.34
C GLN A 182 -31.50 -14.13 -25.19
N MET A 183 -30.30 -14.70 -25.09
CA MET A 183 -29.95 -15.92 -25.83
C MET A 183 -30.75 -17.13 -25.36
N SER A 184 -30.97 -17.26 -24.05
CA SER A 184 -31.82 -18.31 -23.47
C SER A 184 -33.26 -18.19 -23.96
N GLU A 185 -33.81 -16.98 -23.97
CA GLU A 185 -35.16 -16.70 -24.47
C GLU A 185 -35.30 -17.03 -25.97
N LYS A 186 -34.32 -16.63 -26.80
CA LYS A 186 -34.28 -16.99 -28.22
C LYS A 186 -34.25 -18.51 -28.43
N TYR A 187 -33.48 -19.23 -27.62
CA TYR A 187 -33.41 -20.68 -27.69
C TYR A 187 -34.75 -21.34 -27.34
N GLN A 188 -35.40 -20.91 -26.25
CA GLN A 188 -36.73 -21.41 -25.86
C GLN A 188 -37.78 -21.12 -26.93
N ASN A 189 -37.82 -19.90 -27.47
CA ASN A 189 -38.74 -19.53 -28.54
C ASN A 189 -38.53 -20.38 -29.79
N SER A 190 -37.28 -20.62 -30.20
CA SER A 190 -36.95 -21.50 -31.32
C SER A 190 -37.41 -22.93 -31.08
N LEU A 191 -37.30 -23.43 -29.84
CA LEU A 191 -37.77 -24.76 -29.46
C LEU A 191 -39.30 -24.87 -29.53
N THR A 192 -40.02 -23.87 -28.98
CA THR A 192 -41.49 -23.80 -29.04
C THR A 192 -41.97 -23.71 -30.49
N GLN A 193 -41.34 -22.88 -31.31
CA GLN A 193 -41.70 -22.73 -32.73
C GLN A 193 -41.47 -24.04 -33.49
N LYS A 194 -40.34 -24.72 -33.27
CA LYS A 194 -40.07 -26.03 -33.86
C LYS A 194 -41.16 -27.05 -33.52
N MET A 195 -41.62 -27.06 -32.27
CA MET A 195 -42.72 -27.93 -31.83
C MET A 195 -44.04 -27.60 -32.53
N LEU A 196 -44.41 -26.31 -32.61
CA LEU A 196 -45.63 -25.86 -33.30
C LEU A 196 -45.62 -26.22 -34.79
N THR A 197 -44.52 -25.94 -35.50
CA THR A 197 -44.38 -26.31 -36.91
C THR A 197 -44.41 -27.83 -37.10
N SER A 198 -43.93 -28.61 -36.14
CA SER A 198 -44.07 -30.06 -36.20
C SER A 198 -45.53 -30.50 -36.11
N LEU A 199 -46.30 -29.94 -35.18
CA LEU A 199 -47.73 -30.25 -35.03
C LEU A 199 -48.54 -29.82 -36.27
N GLU A 200 -48.24 -28.67 -36.86
CA GLU A 200 -48.86 -28.21 -38.10
C GLU A 200 -48.57 -29.17 -39.27
N ARG A 201 -47.32 -29.64 -39.37
CA ARG A 201 -46.93 -30.66 -40.36
C ARG A 201 -47.70 -31.96 -40.13
N ASP A 202 -47.78 -32.44 -38.89
CA ASP A 202 -48.48 -33.68 -38.55
C ASP A 202 -49.98 -33.58 -38.87
N LYS A 203 -50.60 -32.43 -38.59
CA LYS A 203 -51.99 -32.15 -38.98
C LYS A 203 -52.19 -32.17 -40.49
N ALA A 204 -51.30 -31.51 -41.25
CA ALA A 204 -51.37 -31.49 -42.72
C ALA A 204 -51.15 -32.90 -43.31
N MET A 205 -50.19 -33.66 -42.79
CA MET A 205 -49.96 -35.06 -43.19
C MET A 205 -51.16 -35.95 -42.86
N GLY A 206 -51.82 -35.75 -41.72
CA GLY A 206 -53.06 -36.44 -41.37
C GLY A 206 -54.18 -36.14 -42.35
N GLN A 207 -54.35 -34.89 -42.77
CA GLN A 207 -55.31 -34.51 -43.80
C GLN A 207 -54.99 -35.15 -45.17
N VAL A 208 -53.73 -35.11 -45.61
CA VAL A 208 -53.28 -35.74 -46.86
C VAL A 208 -53.53 -37.25 -46.83
N THR A 209 -53.19 -37.91 -45.73
CA THR A 209 -53.41 -39.36 -45.56
C THR A 209 -54.90 -39.70 -45.58
N GLY A 210 -55.73 -38.90 -44.89
CA GLY A 210 -57.18 -39.05 -44.92
C GLY A 210 -57.79 -38.87 -46.31
N LEU A 211 -57.34 -37.85 -47.06
CA LEU A 211 -57.74 -37.63 -48.45
C LEU A 211 -57.28 -38.77 -49.36
N GLN A 212 -56.05 -39.28 -49.20
CA GLN A 212 -55.53 -40.41 -49.96
C GLN A 212 -56.35 -41.68 -49.70
N ALA A 213 -56.70 -41.95 -48.43
CA ALA A 213 -57.56 -43.08 -48.08
C ALA A 213 -58.97 -42.94 -48.68
N ALA A 214 -59.54 -41.74 -48.66
CA ALA A 214 -60.83 -41.45 -49.30
C ALA A 214 -60.76 -41.67 -50.82
N LEU A 215 -59.72 -41.18 -51.49
CA LEU A 215 -59.49 -41.38 -52.93
C LEU A 215 -59.39 -42.87 -53.28
N ASN A 216 -58.57 -43.63 -52.54
CA ASN A 216 -58.42 -45.08 -52.75
C ASN A 216 -59.75 -45.84 -52.53
N SER A 217 -60.54 -45.43 -51.55
CA SER A 217 -61.87 -46.02 -51.30
C SER A 217 -62.86 -45.73 -52.42
N LEU A 218 -62.82 -44.51 -52.99
CA LEU A 218 -63.65 -44.11 -54.12
C LEU A 218 -63.22 -44.85 -55.39
N GLU A 219 -61.92 -45.01 -55.62
CA GLU A 219 -61.36 -45.79 -56.74
C GLU A 219 -61.75 -47.27 -56.64
N SER A 220 -61.68 -47.86 -55.44
CA SER A 220 -62.19 -49.22 -55.19
C SER A 220 -63.70 -49.34 -55.42
N GLY A 221 -64.47 -48.33 -55.00
CA GLY A 221 -65.92 -48.25 -55.27
C GLY A 221 -66.23 -48.12 -56.77
N TYR A 222 -65.45 -47.31 -57.50
CA TYR A 222 -65.55 -47.16 -58.94
C TYR A 222 -65.21 -48.47 -59.65
N ALA A 223 -64.16 -49.18 -59.22
CA ALA A 223 -63.78 -50.50 -59.74
C ALA A 223 -64.88 -51.55 -59.51
N LYS A 224 -65.57 -51.52 -58.36
CA LYS A 224 -66.74 -52.37 -58.09
C LYS A 224 -67.92 -52.04 -59.02
N GLN A 225 -68.26 -50.77 -59.22
CA GLN A 225 -69.32 -50.37 -60.17
C GLN A 225 -68.97 -50.67 -61.63
N LEU A 226 -67.70 -50.58 -62.03
CA LEU A 226 -67.22 -50.98 -63.37
C LEU A 226 -67.31 -52.50 -63.59
N SER A 227 -67.14 -53.30 -62.52
CA SER A 227 -67.33 -54.75 -62.56
C SER A 227 -68.82 -55.15 -62.61
N GLU A 228 -69.71 -54.38 -61.96
CA GLU A 228 -71.16 -54.58 -62.03
C GLU A 228 -71.76 -54.12 -63.37
N ALA A 229 -71.20 -53.07 -63.99
CA ALA A 229 -71.56 -52.62 -65.34
C ALA A 229 -71.06 -53.57 -66.46
N LYS A 230 -69.97 -54.32 -66.21
CA LYS A 230 -69.52 -55.42 -67.09
C LYS A 230 -70.29 -56.74 -66.90
N GLY A 231 -71.02 -56.92 -65.80
CA GLY A 231 -71.80 -58.12 -65.50
C GLY A 231 -73.17 -58.22 -66.21
N LYS A 232 -73.59 -57.19 -66.95
CA LYS A 232 -74.88 -57.15 -67.66
C LYS A 232 -74.72 -56.57 -69.08
N ILE A 233 -73.96 -57.22 -69.97
CA ILE A 233 -74.19 -57.27 -71.43
C ILE A 233 -73.47 -58.53 -71.99
N PHE A 234 -74.30 -59.54 -72.26
CA PHE A 234 -74.22 -60.59 -73.28
C PHE A 234 -73.30 -61.84 -73.17
N PRO A 235 -73.76 -62.98 -73.74
CA PRO A 235 -73.47 -64.36 -73.36
C PRO A 235 -72.34 -65.00 -74.17
N SER A 236 -72.01 -66.25 -73.79
CA SER A 236 -71.27 -67.20 -74.61
C SER A 236 -71.77 -67.27 -76.05
N PRO A 237 -70.86 -67.40 -77.02
CA PRO A 237 -70.97 -68.56 -77.89
C PRO A 237 -69.63 -69.26 -78.13
N GLY A 238 -69.74 -70.49 -78.61
CA GLY A 238 -68.63 -71.41 -78.85
C GLY A 238 -67.71 -71.02 -80.00
N SER A 239 -66.55 -71.67 -79.97
CA SER A 239 -65.76 -72.21 -81.08
C SER A 239 -66.02 -71.64 -82.49
N ASP A 240 -65.08 -70.85 -83.02
CA ASP A 240 -64.10 -71.31 -84.02
C ASP A 240 -63.32 -70.11 -84.59
N TRP A 241 -62.25 -70.42 -85.32
CA TRP A 241 -61.35 -69.54 -86.09
C TRP A 241 -60.05 -69.13 -85.40
N LEU A 242 -59.15 -70.12 -85.35
CA LEU A 242 -57.73 -69.93 -85.62
C LEU A 242 -57.51 -69.06 -86.88
N CYS A 243 -56.37 -68.35 -86.85
CA CYS A 243 -55.66 -67.72 -87.96
C CYS A 243 -56.21 -66.38 -88.46
N LEU A 244 -55.49 -65.29 -88.19
CA LEU A 244 -54.57 -64.70 -89.19
C LEU A 244 -53.72 -63.57 -88.56
N VAL A 245 -52.39 -63.66 -88.80
CA VAL A 245 -51.48 -62.53 -89.12
C VAL A 245 -51.17 -61.58 -87.95
N VAL A 246 -50.07 -61.75 -87.19
CA VAL A 246 -48.65 -61.51 -87.57
C VAL A 246 -48.49 -60.56 -88.75
N PHE A 247 -48.10 -59.32 -88.45
CA PHE A 247 -47.43 -58.28 -89.29
C PHE A 247 -48.21 -56.96 -89.41
N PHE A 248 -47.74 -55.92 -88.69
CA PHE A 248 -47.14 -54.67 -89.21
C PHE A 248 -47.04 -53.66 -88.04
N PHE A 249 -45.83 -53.34 -87.57
CA PHE A 249 -45.07 -52.10 -87.82
C PHE A 249 -45.67 -50.88 -87.08
N CYS A 250 -44.95 -50.03 -86.36
CA CYS A 250 -43.54 -49.60 -86.38
C CYS A 250 -43.21 -49.03 -84.99
#